data_AF-A0A9W6GHR8-F1
#
_entry.id   AF-A0A9W6GHR8-F1
#
_cell.length_a   1.000
_cell.length_b   1.000
_cell.length_c   1.000
_cell.angle_alpha   90.00
_cell.angle_beta   90.00
_cell.angle_gamma   90.00
#
_symmetry.space_group_name_H-M   'P 1'
#
loop_
_entity.id
_entity.type
_entity.pdbx_description
1 polymer ?
#
loop_
_entity_poly.entity_id
_entity_poly.type
_entity_poly.pdbx_seq_one_letter_code
_entity_poly.pdbx_strand_id
1 'polypeptide(L)'
;MDEKTLLEIVRKAVKEEFNLFRQEMATKEDLKAFATKEDLKALRQEVATKEDLKAFATKEDLKALRQEVATKEDLKAFATKEDLKAFATKEDLNKLRAEFMFEINYIKSEMVTRDDLKIYITKEDFNTYIEAISERLDRFSKGIMRMLEHYESDLRELHKKFDLIDFGLLLTHLDRLAGFMEKKEQERIISENQLKRQYLEIRDRVKKIESIIGM
;
A
#
# COMPACT_ATOMS: atom_id res chain seq x y z
N MET A 1 -39.63 155.08 34.22
CA MET A 1 -39.63 153.65 34.57
C MET A 1 -39.22 153.59 36.03
N ASP A 2 -40.08 153.07 36.89
CA ASP A 2 -39.86 153.05 38.34
C ASP A 2 -38.98 151.86 38.76
N GLU A 3 -38.24 151.98 39.85
CA GLU A 3 -37.29 150.96 40.34
C GLU A 3 -37.93 149.58 40.55
N LYS A 4 -39.24 149.58 40.83
CA LYS A 4 -40.06 148.39 41.04
C LYS A 4 -40.20 147.55 39.76
N THR A 5 -40.32 148.19 38.59
CA THR A 5 -40.41 147.48 37.31
C THR A 5 -39.07 146.89 36.86
N LEU A 6 -37.94 147.53 37.18
CA LEU A 6 -36.60 146.99 36.90
C LEU A 6 -36.28 145.72 37.73
N LEU A 7 -36.63 145.72 39.01
CA LEU A 7 -36.42 144.56 39.90
C LEU A 7 -37.20 143.32 39.44
N GLU A 8 -38.41 143.50 38.91
CA GLU A 8 -39.26 142.40 38.45
C GLU A 8 -38.71 141.75 37.17
N ILE A 9 -38.17 142.55 36.24
CA ILE A 9 -37.53 142.06 35.01
C ILE A 9 -36.26 141.26 35.34
N VAL A 10 -35.38 141.79 36.20
CA VAL A 10 -34.15 141.10 36.60
C VAL A 10 -34.46 139.78 37.30
N ARG A 11 -35.45 139.77 38.21
CA ARG A 11 -35.88 138.55 38.90
C ARG A 11 -36.40 137.49 37.93
N LYS A 12 -37.12 137.92 36.89
CA LYS A 12 -37.67 137.01 35.88
C LYS A 12 -36.55 136.42 35.01
N ALA A 13 -35.61 137.23 34.53
CA ALA A 13 -34.48 136.78 33.72
C ALA A 13 -33.60 135.75 34.47
N VAL A 14 -33.25 136.02 35.73
CA VAL A 14 -32.44 135.09 36.54
C VAL A 14 -33.18 133.77 36.78
N LYS A 15 -34.51 133.83 36.97
CA LYS A 15 -35.32 132.62 37.17
C LYS A 15 -35.44 131.79 35.88
N GLU A 16 -35.51 132.45 34.72
CA GLU A 16 -35.52 131.79 33.41
C GLU A 16 -34.17 131.10 33.13
N GLU A 17 -33.04 131.77 33.34
CA GLU A 17 -31.72 131.15 33.17
C GLU A 17 -31.47 129.99 34.15
N PHE A 18 -31.87 130.15 35.41
CA PHE A 18 -31.73 129.07 36.40
C PHE A 18 -32.55 127.82 36.04
N ASN A 19 -33.72 128.01 35.40
CA ASN A 19 -34.53 126.90 34.92
C ASN A 19 -33.92 126.20 33.69
N LEU A 20 -33.35 126.96 32.75
CA LEU A 20 -32.61 126.41 31.61
C LEU A 20 -31.41 125.58 32.07
N PHE A 21 -30.60 126.11 32.98
CA PHE A 21 -29.46 125.38 33.56
C PHE A 21 -29.89 124.09 34.26
N ARG A 22 -31.04 124.10 34.95
CA ARG A 22 -31.58 122.90 35.59
C ARG A 22 -32.09 121.87 34.57
N GLN A 23 -32.51 122.29 33.37
CA GLN A 23 -32.89 121.39 32.28
C GLN A 23 -31.68 120.78 31.56
N GLU A 24 -30.54 121.48 31.50
CA GLU A 24 -29.30 120.98 30.89
C GLU A 24 -28.47 120.05 31.80
N MET A 25 -28.70 120.13 33.12
CA MET A 25 -28.08 119.22 34.08
C MET A 25 -28.68 117.82 33.99
N ALA A 26 -27.82 116.82 33.77
CA ALA A 26 -28.22 115.42 33.87
C ALA A 26 -28.87 115.13 35.22
N THR A 27 -30.06 114.54 35.16
CA THR A 27 -30.86 114.16 36.31
C THR A 27 -30.45 112.78 36.82
N LYS A 28 -30.87 112.43 38.04
CA LYS A 28 -30.64 111.07 38.58
C LYS A 28 -31.29 109.98 37.70
N GLU A 29 -32.35 110.33 36.98
CA GLU A 29 -33.03 109.45 36.03
C GLU A 29 -32.16 109.15 34.80
N ASP A 30 -31.40 110.14 34.30
CA ASP A 30 -30.50 109.94 33.14
C ASP A 30 -29.37 108.94 33.44
N LEU A 31 -28.97 108.83 34.71
CA LEU A 31 -27.94 107.87 35.15
C LEU A 31 -28.47 106.44 35.33
N LYS A 32 -29.80 106.21 35.37
CA LYS A 32 -30.38 104.86 35.48
C LYS A 32 -30.23 104.02 34.21
N ALA A 33 -29.96 104.66 33.07
CA ALA A 33 -29.71 103.97 31.80
C ALA A 33 -28.28 103.42 31.69
N PHE A 34 -27.38 103.76 32.61
CA PHE A 34 -26.03 103.20 32.65
C PHE A 34 -26.01 101.86 33.39
N ALA A 35 -25.24 100.91 32.87
CA ALA A 35 -25.06 99.62 33.51
C ALA A 35 -24.53 99.78 34.94
N THR A 36 -25.20 99.12 35.87
CA THR A 36 -24.87 99.09 37.29
C THR A 36 -23.81 98.02 37.58
N LYS A 37 -23.24 98.05 38.79
CA LYS A 37 -22.30 97.00 39.24
C LYS A 37 -22.97 95.63 39.28
N GLU A 38 -24.26 95.59 39.53
CA GLU A 38 -25.12 94.41 39.57
C GLU A 38 -25.26 93.81 38.17
N ASP A 39 -25.44 94.63 37.13
CA ASP A 39 -25.49 94.19 35.73
C ASP A 39 -24.18 93.51 35.29
N LEU A 40 -23.03 94.04 35.72
CA LEU A 40 -21.72 93.43 35.45
C LEU A 40 -21.51 92.11 36.20
N LYS A 41 -22.10 91.94 37.39
CA LYS A 41 -22.07 90.67 38.13
C LYS A 41 -22.93 89.61 37.47
N ALA A 42 -24.12 89.98 36.98
CA ALA A 42 -25.01 89.07 36.25
C ALA A 42 -24.36 88.58 34.95
N LEU A 43 -23.78 89.50 34.16
CA LEU A 43 -23.03 89.14 32.95
C LEU A 43 -21.88 88.16 33.26
N ARG A 44 -21.16 88.37 34.36
CA ARG A 44 -20.06 87.49 34.78
C ARG A 44 -20.52 86.09 35.20
N GLN A 45 -21.77 85.94 35.64
CA GLN A 45 -22.36 84.64 35.98
C GLN A 45 -22.89 83.89 34.73
N GLU A 46 -23.33 84.63 33.70
CA GLU A 46 -23.83 84.03 32.45
C GLU A 46 -22.74 83.68 31.44
N VAL A 47 -21.58 84.33 31.52
CA VAL A 47 -20.44 84.04 30.63
C VAL A 47 -19.68 82.82 31.14
N ALA A 48 -19.53 81.82 30.27
CA ALA A 48 -18.75 80.62 30.53
C ALA A 48 -17.33 80.96 31.01
N THR A 49 -16.93 80.33 32.09
CA THR A 49 -15.61 80.46 32.71
C THR A 49 -14.63 79.45 32.10
N LYS A 50 -13.33 79.63 32.38
CA LYS A 50 -12.30 78.67 31.96
C LYS A 50 -12.53 77.27 32.53
N GLU A 51 -13.16 77.19 33.70
CA GLU A 51 -13.53 75.96 34.38
C GLU A 51 -14.63 75.20 33.61
N ASP A 52 -15.62 75.90 33.05
CA ASP A 52 -16.69 75.30 32.24
C ASP A 52 -16.14 74.64 30.96
N LEU A 53 -15.02 75.16 30.44
CA LEU A 53 -14.35 74.60 29.27
C LEU A 53 -13.51 73.33 29.57
N LYS A 54 -13.19 73.05 30.83
CA LYS A 54 -12.41 71.84 31.22
C LYS A 54 -13.20 70.54 31.08
N ALA A 55 -14.53 70.62 31.07
CA ALA A 55 -15.41 69.46 30.86
C ALA A 55 -15.52 69.04 29.38
N PHE A 56 -15.04 69.87 28.45
CA PHE A 56 -15.03 69.53 27.02
C PHE A 56 -13.81 68.67 26.68
N ALA A 57 -14.03 67.65 25.86
CA ALA A 57 -12.96 66.83 25.30
C ALA A 57 -11.98 67.72 24.54
N THR A 58 -10.70 67.58 24.88
CA THR A 58 -9.59 68.27 24.24
C THR A 58 -9.16 67.55 22.97
N LYS A 59 -8.32 68.22 22.18
CA LYS A 59 -7.68 67.58 21.01
C LYS A 59 -6.80 66.39 21.39
N GLU A 60 -6.24 66.38 22.60
CA GLU A 60 -5.45 65.25 23.12
C GLU A 60 -6.35 64.06 23.42
N ASP A 61 -7.52 64.28 24.03
CA ASP A 61 -8.50 63.23 24.30
C ASP A 61 -8.97 62.53 23.01
N LEU A 62 -9.17 63.30 21.93
CA LEU A 62 -9.52 62.75 20.62
C LEU A 62 -8.37 61.96 19.95
N LYS A 63 -7.10 62.31 20.23
CA LYS A 63 -5.93 61.56 19.75
C LYS A 63 -5.79 60.24 20.50
N ALA A 64 -5.94 60.25 21.82
CA ALA A 64 -5.89 59.05 22.65
C ALA A 64 -6.98 58.06 22.22
N LEU A 65 -8.22 58.54 22.04
CA LEU A 65 -9.32 57.72 21.55
C LEU A 65 -9.04 57.14 20.15
N ARG A 66 -8.37 57.90 19.27
CA ARG A 66 -7.93 57.43 17.94
C ARG A 66 -6.87 56.33 17.97
N GLN A 67 -6.06 56.27 19.02
CA GLN A 67 -5.03 55.24 19.20
C GLN A 67 -5.61 53.95 19.79
N GLU A 68 -6.68 54.05 20.57
CA GLU A 68 -7.33 52.90 21.22
C GLU A 68 -8.37 52.22 20.31
N VAL A 69 -8.89 52.90 19.29
CA VAL A 69 -9.83 52.30 18.33
C VAL A 69 -9.09 51.67 17.16
N ALA A 70 -9.54 50.48 16.75
CA ALA A 70 -9.07 49.84 15.53
C ALA A 70 -9.30 50.75 14.32
N THR A 71 -8.25 50.97 13.55
CA THR A 71 -8.27 51.74 12.30
C THR A 71 -8.70 50.86 11.12
N LYS A 72 -8.99 51.49 9.99
CA LYS A 72 -9.30 50.75 8.74
C LYS A 72 -8.13 49.87 8.31
N GLU A 73 -6.90 50.30 8.58
CA GLU A 73 -5.67 49.56 8.29
C GLU A 73 -5.55 48.30 9.14
N ASP A 74 -5.94 48.35 10.43
CA ASP A 74 -5.93 47.18 11.33
C ASP A 74 -6.89 46.08 10.85
N LEU A 75 -7.98 46.46 10.17
CA LEU A 75 -8.97 45.53 9.64
C LEU A 75 -8.56 44.88 8.31
N LYS A 76 -7.57 45.41 7.58
CA LYS A 76 -7.11 44.86 6.29
C LYS A 76 -6.43 43.50 6.41
N ALA A 77 -5.92 43.16 7.60
CA ALA A 77 -5.27 41.88 7.85
C ALA A 77 -6.27 40.73 8.07
N PHE A 78 -7.56 41.01 8.23
CA PHE A 78 -8.58 39.98 8.44
C PHE A 78 -9.06 39.41 7.12
N ALA A 79 -9.16 38.09 7.06
CA ALA A 79 -9.80 37.40 5.94
C ALA A 79 -11.27 37.83 5.82
N THR A 80 -11.69 38.10 4.59
CA THR A 80 -13.06 38.43 4.23
C THR A 80 -13.87 37.16 3.97
N LYS A 81 -15.19 37.30 3.87
CA LYS A 81 -16.06 36.18 3.49
C LYS A 81 -15.74 35.64 2.10
N GLU A 82 -15.18 36.45 1.20
CA GLU A 82 -14.79 35.98 -0.13
C GLU A 82 -13.53 35.11 -0.09
N ASP A 83 -12.58 35.43 0.78
CA ASP A 83 -11.37 34.61 0.98
C ASP A 83 -11.72 33.20 1.46
N LEU A 84 -12.84 33.04 2.17
CA LEU A 84 -13.31 31.76 2.68
C LEU A 84 -14.05 30.91 1.64
N LYS A 85 -14.54 31.47 0.53
CA LYS A 85 -15.28 30.69 -0.49
C LYS A 85 -14.42 29.72 -1.28
N ALA A 86 -13.11 29.95 -1.32
CA ALA A 86 -12.16 29.06 -1.99
C ALA A 86 -11.88 27.76 -1.21
N PHE A 87 -12.28 27.69 0.07
CA PHE A 87 -12.06 26.51 0.89
C PHE A 87 -13.14 25.47 0.65
N ALA A 88 -12.72 24.21 0.51
CA ALA A 88 -13.63 23.08 0.45
C ALA A 88 -14.46 22.98 1.74
N THR A 89 -15.74 22.73 1.57
CA THR A 89 -16.68 22.55 2.67
C THR A 89 -16.66 21.11 3.17
N LYS A 90 -17.27 20.89 4.34
CA LYS A 90 -17.50 19.53 4.84
C LYS A 90 -18.36 18.70 3.88
N GLU A 91 -19.25 19.34 3.14
CA GLU A 91 -20.13 18.67 2.18
C GLU A 91 -19.36 18.18 0.96
N ASP A 92 -18.41 18.98 0.45
CA ASP A 92 -17.50 18.57 -0.62
C ASP A 92 -16.68 17.34 -0.23
N LEU A 93 -16.16 17.32 1.00
CA LEU A 93 -15.42 16.16 1.53
C LEU A 93 -16.30 14.93 1.71
N ASN A 94 -17.55 15.09 2.15
CA ASN A 94 -18.49 13.99 2.30
C ASN A 94 -18.89 13.41 0.93
N LYS A 95 -19.09 14.27 -0.07
CA LYS A 95 -19.37 13.84 -1.44
C LYS A 95 -18.19 13.07 -2.01
N LEU A 96 -16.97 13.60 -1.89
CA LEU A 96 -15.76 12.90 -2.31
C LEU A 96 -15.61 11.55 -1.60
N ARG A 97 -15.86 11.49 -0.29
CA ARG A 97 -15.83 10.23 0.47
C ARG A 97 -16.86 9.23 -0.05
N ALA A 98 -18.07 9.66 -0.38
CA ALA A 98 -19.11 8.80 -0.90
C ALA A 98 -18.74 8.24 -2.28
N GLU A 99 -18.23 9.09 -3.17
CA GLU A 99 -17.72 8.70 -4.50
C GLU A 99 -16.58 7.68 -4.37
N PHE A 100 -15.59 7.94 -3.51
CA PHE A 100 -14.51 6.99 -3.23
C PHE A 100 -15.02 5.66 -2.65
N MET A 101 -15.98 5.71 -1.73
CA MET A 101 -16.56 4.50 -1.14
C MET A 101 -17.30 3.67 -2.18
N PHE A 102 -18.01 4.33 -3.10
CA PHE A 102 -18.69 3.67 -4.21
C PHE A 102 -17.67 2.98 -5.13
N GLU A 103 -16.62 3.71 -5.54
CA GLU A 103 -15.56 3.18 -6.40
C GLU A 103 -14.85 1.98 -5.77
N ILE A 104 -14.48 2.07 -4.48
CA ILE A 104 -13.85 0.97 -3.73
C ILE A 104 -14.76 -0.25 -3.69
N ASN A 105 -16.04 -0.06 -3.42
CA ASN A 105 -16.99 -1.16 -3.36
C ASN A 105 -17.20 -1.80 -4.74
N TYR A 106 -17.26 -1.00 -5.79
CA TYR A 106 -17.36 -1.47 -7.16
C TYR A 106 -16.12 -2.27 -7.58
N ILE A 107 -14.92 -1.75 -7.33
CA ILE A 107 -13.67 -2.47 -7.57
C ILE A 107 -13.67 -3.79 -6.80
N LYS A 108 -14.06 -3.79 -5.53
CA LYS A 108 -14.10 -5.00 -4.71
C LYS A 108 -15.08 -6.05 -5.22
N SER A 109 -16.19 -5.65 -5.85
CA SER A 109 -17.13 -6.60 -6.48
C SER A 109 -16.61 -7.19 -7.79
N GLU A 110 -15.78 -6.45 -8.54
CA GLU A 110 -15.14 -6.92 -9.77
C GLU A 110 -13.85 -7.71 -9.51
N MET A 111 -13.27 -7.59 -8.32
CA MET A 111 -12.08 -8.34 -7.93
C MET A 111 -12.40 -9.83 -7.76
N VAL A 112 -11.59 -10.66 -8.43
CA VAL A 112 -11.61 -12.12 -8.30
C VAL A 112 -11.41 -12.50 -6.83
N THR A 113 -12.28 -13.35 -6.31
CA THR A 113 -12.20 -13.85 -4.94
C THR A 113 -11.26 -15.05 -4.84
N ARG A 114 -10.87 -15.42 -3.61
CA ARG A 114 -10.09 -16.66 -3.40
C ARG A 114 -10.85 -17.90 -3.86
N ASP A 115 -12.18 -17.89 -3.78
CA ASP A 115 -12.99 -19.03 -4.18
C ASP A 115 -13.05 -19.16 -5.71
N ASP A 116 -13.09 -18.04 -6.44
CA ASP A 116 -12.98 -18.05 -7.91
C ASP A 116 -11.63 -18.63 -8.37
N LEU A 117 -10.58 -18.46 -7.56
CA LEU A 117 -9.24 -19.01 -7.85
C LEU A 117 -9.10 -20.50 -7.50
N LYS A 118 -10.00 -21.11 -6.72
CA LYS A 118 -9.94 -22.54 -6.37
C LYS A 118 -10.21 -23.46 -7.57
N ILE A 119 -10.79 -22.94 -8.65
CA ILE A 119 -11.01 -23.69 -9.90
C ILE A 119 -9.67 -23.94 -10.61
N TYR A 120 -8.65 -23.12 -10.34
CA TYR A 120 -7.31 -23.33 -10.85
C TYR A 120 -6.57 -24.34 -9.98
N ILE A 121 -5.83 -25.24 -10.63
CA ILE A 121 -4.88 -26.12 -9.96
C ILE A 121 -3.95 -25.26 -9.10
N THR A 122 -3.99 -25.50 -7.80
CA THR A 122 -3.18 -24.80 -6.82
C THR A 122 -1.79 -25.42 -6.73
N LYS A 123 -0.86 -24.71 -6.09
CA LYS A 123 0.45 -25.28 -5.75
C LYS A 123 0.31 -26.54 -4.88
N GLU A 124 -0.72 -26.59 -4.04
CA GLU A 124 -0.98 -27.70 -3.13
C GLU A 124 -1.41 -28.96 -3.91
N ASP A 125 -2.28 -28.80 -4.92
CA ASP A 125 -2.66 -29.88 -5.83
C ASP A 125 -1.45 -30.45 -6.60
N PHE A 126 -0.54 -29.57 -7.06
CA PHE A 126 0.71 -30.00 -7.68
C PHE A 126 1.60 -30.80 -6.72
N ASN A 127 1.72 -30.35 -5.46
CA ASN A 127 2.51 -31.06 -4.46
C ASN A 127 1.92 -32.46 -4.19
N THR A 128 0.60 -32.57 -4.05
CA THR A 128 -0.07 -33.87 -3.89
C THR A 128 0.20 -34.80 -5.08
N TYR A 129 0.17 -34.27 -6.30
CA TYR A 129 0.49 -35.06 -7.49
C TYR A 129 1.95 -35.53 -7.50
N ILE A 130 2.90 -34.66 -7.12
CA ILE A 130 4.32 -35.01 -7.00
C ILE A 130 4.52 -36.11 -5.97
N GLU A 131 3.93 -35.99 -4.78
CA GLU A 131 4.01 -37.01 -3.73
C GLU A 131 3.50 -38.37 -4.22
N ALA A 132 2.35 -38.39 -4.89
CA ALA A 132 1.79 -39.62 -5.45
C ALA A 132 2.70 -40.29 -6.49
N ILE A 133 3.38 -39.49 -7.32
CA ILE A 133 4.37 -40.01 -8.28
C ILE A 133 5.60 -40.54 -7.56
N SER A 134 6.14 -39.79 -6.59
CA SER A 134 7.30 -40.20 -5.80
C SER A 134 7.06 -41.52 -5.09
N GLU A 135 5.88 -41.71 -4.47
CA GLU A 135 5.52 -42.98 -3.87
C GLU A 135 5.42 -44.13 -4.88
N ARG A 136 4.84 -43.87 -6.07
CA ARG A 136 4.75 -44.89 -7.13
C ARG A 136 6.14 -45.32 -7.59
N LEU A 137 7.07 -44.37 -7.78
CA LEU A 137 8.44 -44.64 -8.16
C LEU A 137 9.19 -45.42 -7.08
N ASP A 138 8.99 -45.09 -5.79
CA ASP A 138 9.59 -45.82 -4.68
C ASP A 138 9.10 -47.27 -4.63
N ARG A 139 7.77 -47.49 -4.74
CA ARG A 139 7.20 -48.84 -4.81
C ARG A 139 7.73 -49.63 -5.99
N PHE A 140 7.82 -49.00 -7.17
CA PHE A 140 8.38 -49.63 -8.37
C PHE A 140 9.83 -50.04 -8.17
N SER A 141 10.65 -49.14 -7.62
CA SER A 141 12.08 -49.38 -7.35
C SER A 141 12.28 -50.53 -6.36
N LYS A 142 11.48 -50.57 -5.28
CA LYS A 142 11.46 -51.69 -4.33
C LYS A 142 11.06 -53.01 -4.99
N GLY A 143 10.12 -52.97 -5.93
CA GLY A 143 9.72 -54.14 -6.71
C GLY A 143 10.88 -54.70 -7.55
N ILE A 144 11.61 -53.82 -8.25
CA ILE A 144 12.80 -54.20 -9.02
C ILE A 144 13.87 -54.81 -8.11
N MET A 145 14.16 -54.17 -6.98
CA MET A 145 15.16 -54.67 -6.00
C MET A 145 14.85 -56.10 -5.56
N ARG A 146 13.60 -56.37 -5.15
CA ARG A 146 13.19 -57.73 -4.75
C ARG A 146 13.37 -58.76 -5.86
N MET A 147 13.08 -58.37 -7.10
CA MET A 147 13.23 -59.26 -8.25
C MET A 147 14.71 -59.56 -8.52
N LEU A 148 15.58 -58.55 -8.42
CA LEU A 148 17.03 -58.72 -8.55
C LEU A 148 17.60 -59.60 -7.43
N GLU A 149 17.18 -59.39 -6.18
CA GLU A 149 17.57 -60.23 -5.04
C GLU A 149 17.17 -61.70 -5.25
N HIS A 150 15.98 -61.94 -5.82
CA HIS A 150 15.55 -63.30 -6.15
C HIS A 150 16.44 -63.94 -7.22
N TYR A 151 16.71 -63.24 -8.32
CA TYR A 151 17.61 -63.75 -9.37
C TYR A 151 19.03 -63.98 -8.84
N GLU A 152 19.55 -63.12 -7.97
CA GLU A 152 20.86 -63.30 -7.35
C GLU A 152 20.88 -64.54 -6.45
N SER A 153 19.78 -64.83 -5.75
CA SER A 153 19.61 -66.05 -4.97
C SER A 153 19.60 -67.30 -5.86
N ASP A 154 18.83 -67.29 -6.94
CA ASP A 154 18.73 -68.42 -7.88
C ASP A 154 20.09 -68.70 -8.54
N LEU A 155 20.81 -67.65 -8.96
CA LEU A 155 22.16 -67.77 -9.51
C LEU A 155 23.15 -68.36 -8.51
N ARG A 156 23.07 -67.96 -7.22
CA ARG A 156 23.87 -68.55 -6.15
C ARG A 156 23.55 -70.03 -5.95
N GLU A 157 22.29 -70.43 -6.00
CA GLU A 157 21.91 -71.84 -5.87
C GLU A 157 22.40 -72.66 -7.06
N LEU A 158 22.26 -72.13 -8.28
CA LEU A 158 22.75 -72.77 -9.50
C LEU A 158 24.27 -72.93 -9.47
N HIS A 159 24.99 -71.89 -9.04
CA HIS A 159 26.45 -71.95 -8.90
C HIS A 159 26.88 -73.06 -7.93
N LYS A 160 26.24 -73.17 -6.76
CA LYS A 160 26.49 -74.28 -5.82
C LYS A 160 26.24 -75.65 -6.44
N LYS A 161 25.19 -75.80 -7.26
CA LYS A 161 24.92 -77.06 -7.97
C LYS A 161 26.00 -77.39 -8.99
N PHE A 162 26.53 -76.39 -9.68
CA PHE A 162 27.65 -76.58 -10.61
C PHE A 162 28.96 -76.92 -9.89
N ASP A 163 29.24 -76.31 -8.73
CA ASP A 163 30.44 -76.62 -7.92
C ASP A 163 30.44 -78.07 -7.40
N LEU A 164 29.25 -78.67 -7.23
CA LEU A 164 29.12 -80.08 -6.85
C LEU A 164 29.44 -81.06 -8.00
N ILE A 165 29.49 -80.59 -9.24
CA ILE A 165 29.80 -81.43 -10.40
C ILE A 165 31.31 -81.41 -10.63
N ASP A 166 31.95 -82.56 -10.42
CA ASP A 166 33.33 -82.77 -10.83
C ASP A 166 33.39 -83.03 -12.34
N PHE A 167 33.42 -81.95 -13.12
CA PHE A 167 33.57 -82.01 -14.57
C PHE A 167 34.88 -82.69 -15.00
N GLY A 168 35.93 -82.62 -14.16
CA GLY A 168 37.19 -83.32 -14.41
C GLY A 168 36.97 -84.83 -14.41
N LEU A 169 36.34 -85.36 -13.36
CA LEU A 169 35.99 -86.78 -13.29
C LEU A 169 35.08 -87.20 -14.45
N LEU A 170 34.07 -86.38 -14.78
CA LEU A 170 33.14 -86.68 -15.87
C LEU A 170 33.83 -86.74 -17.24
N LEU A 171 34.78 -85.83 -17.51
CA LEU A 171 35.62 -85.86 -18.71
C LEU A 171 36.48 -87.12 -18.76
N THR A 172 37.11 -87.51 -17.65
CA THR A 172 37.92 -88.75 -17.63
C THR A 172 37.09 -90.00 -17.93
N HIS A 173 35.83 -90.05 -17.48
CA HIS A 173 34.93 -91.15 -17.82
C HIS A 173 34.56 -91.15 -19.31
N LEU A 174 34.31 -89.99 -19.90
CA LEU A 174 34.02 -89.87 -21.34
C LEU A 174 35.20 -90.31 -22.20
N ASP A 175 36.42 -89.87 -21.88
CA ASP A 175 37.64 -90.28 -22.59
C ASP A 175 37.85 -91.81 -22.53
N ARG A 176 37.61 -92.40 -21.35
CA ARG A 176 37.71 -93.85 -21.17
C ARG A 176 36.68 -94.61 -22.01
N LEU A 177 35.45 -94.09 -22.09
CA LEU A 177 34.37 -94.70 -22.86
C LEU A 177 34.64 -94.58 -24.37
N ALA A 178 35.16 -93.44 -24.82
CA ALA A 178 35.62 -93.26 -26.19
C ALA A 178 36.70 -94.28 -26.56
N GLY A 179 37.73 -94.44 -25.71
CA GLY A 179 38.78 -95.43 -25.94
C GLY A 179 38.27 -96.88 -25.97
N PHE A 180 37.29 -97.23 -25.14
CA PHE A 180 36.64 -98.55 -25.18
C PHE A 180 35.89 -98.77 -26.50
N MET A 181 35.14 -97.77 -26.97
CA MET A 181 34.40 -97.83 -28.22
C MET A 181 35.32 -97.99 -29.43
N GLU A 182 36.41 -97.22 -29.49
CA GLU A 182 37.43 -97.36 -30.54
C GLU A 182 38.03 -98.76 -30.57
N LYS A 183 38.40 -99.31 -29.41
CA LYS A 183 38.93 -100.67 -29.32
C LYS A 183 37.93 -101.72 -29.80
N LYS A 184 36.66 -101.60 -29.39
CA LYS A 184 35.58 -102.50 -29.81
C LYS A 184 35.37 -102.46 -31.32
N GLU A 185 35.45 -101.28 -31.92
CA GLU A 185 35.33 -101.12 -33.37
C GLU A 185 36.52 -101.73 -34.10
N GLN A 186 37.75 -101.56 -33.59
CA GLN A 186 38.92 -102.24 -34.15
C GLN A 186 38.78 -103.77 -34.11
N GLU A 187 38.33 -104.33 -32.99
CA GLU A 187 38.08 -105.78 -32.86
C GLU A 187 37.02 -106.27 -33.85
N ARG A 188 35.94 -105.48 -34.05
CA ARG A 188 34.89 -105.77 -35.03
C ARG A 188 35.47 -105.79 -36.45
N ILE A 189 36.24 -104.77 -36.84
CA ILE A 189 36.88 -104.68 -38.16
C ILE A 189 37.82 -105.87 -38.41
N ILE A 190 38.63 -106.23 -37.41
CA ILE A 190 39.55 -107.37 -37.51
C ILE A 190 38.74 -108.67 -37.73
N SER A 191 37.71 -108.89 -36.92
CA SER A 191 36.86 -110.09 -37.01
C SER A 191 36.13 -110.17 -38.36
N GLU A 192 35.60 -109.05 -38.84
CA GLU A 192 34.94 -108.96 -40.15
C GLU A 192 35.90 -109.28 -41.30
N ASN A 193 37.13 -108.78 -41.23
CA ASN A 193 38.17 -109.06 -42.21
C ASN A 193 38.61 -110.53 -42.19
N GLN A 194 38.71 -111.14 -41.01
CA GLN A 194 38.99 -112.58 -40.88
C GLN A 194 37.88 -113.42 -41.52
N LEU A 195 36.62 -113.10 -41.25
CA LEU A 195 35.48 -113.80 -41.84
C LEU A 195 35.45 -113.66 -43.37
N LYS A 196 35.72 -112.47 -43.90
CA LYS A 196 35.84 -112.24 -45.36
C LYS A 196 36.92 -113.12 -45.99
N ARG A 197 38.09 -113.27 -45.34
CA ARG A 197 39.16 -114.16 -45.82
C ARG A 197 38.72 -115.63 -45.82
N GLN A 198 38.13 -116.10 -44.73
CA GLN A 198 37.64 -117.49 -44.64
C GLN A 198 36.58 -117.77 -45.71
N TYR A 199 35.66 -116.85 -45.94
CA TYR A 199 34.63 -116.98 -46.96
C TYR A 199 35.23 -117.04 -48.38
N LEU A 200 36.24 -116.20 -48.69
CA LEU A 200 36.96 -116.25 -49.98
C LEU A 200 37.66 -117.60 -50.16
N GLU A 201 38.35 -118.10 -49.13
CA GLU A 201 39.03 -119.39 -49.19
C GLU A 201 38.05 -120.55 -49.42
N ILE A 202 36.91 -120.57 -48.69
CA ILE A 202 35.86 -121.56 -48.89
C ILE A 202 35.28 -121.46 -50.30
N ARG A 203 34.98 -120.26 -50.77
CA ARG A 203 34.47 -120.02 -52.14
C ARG A 203 35.43 -120.58 -53.19
N ASP A 204 36.71 -120.32 -53.06
CA ASP A 204 37.72 -120.81 -54.01
C ASP A 204 37.85 -122.35 -53.94
N ARG A 205 37.77 -122.94 -52.75
CA ARG A 205 37.73 -124.40 -52.59
C ARG A 205 36.47 -125.01 -53.22
N VAL A 206 35.31 -124.39 -53.05
CA VAL A 206 34.04 -124.84 -53.66
C VAL A 206 34.14 -124.79 -55.19
N LYS A 207 34.58 -123.66 -55.77
CA LYS A 207 34.82 -123.55 -57.22
C LYS A 207 35.75 -124.63 -57.76
N LYS A 208 36.81 -124.95 -57.03
CA LYS A 208 37.75 -126.02 -57.40
C LYS A 208 37.06 -127.39 -57.40
N ILE A 209 36.22 -127.68 -56.42
CA ILE A 209 35.44 -128.93 -56.35
C ILE A 209 34.43 -129.00 -57.51
N GLU A 210 33.70 -127.92 -57.80
CA GLU A 210 32.75 -127.84 -58.92
C GLU A 210 33.45 -128.20 -60.25
N SER A 211 34.65 -127.64 -60.50
CA SER A 211 35.44 -127.94 -61.70
C SER A 211 35.89 -129.41 -61.82
N ILE A 212 35.98 -130.15 -60.71
CA ILE A 212 36.40 -131.57 -60.68
C ILE A 212 35.21 -132.50 -60.94
N ILE A 213 34.00 -132.12 -60.51
CA ILE A 213 32.80 -132.97 -60.56
C ILE A 213 32.05 -132.81 -61.91
N GLY A 214 32.41 -131.83 -62.74
CA GLY A 214 31.83 -131.65 -64.07
C GLY A 214 30.39 -131.10 -64.05
N MET A 215 30.09 -130.22 -63.08
CA MET A 215 28.94 -129.32 -63.11
C MET A 215 29.40 -127.91 -63.46
#